data_AF-A0A358SUI4-F1
#
_entry.id   AF-A0A358SUI4-F1
#
_cell.length_a   1.000
_cell.length_b   1.000
_cell.length_c   1.000
_cell.angle_alpha   90.00
_cell.angle_beta   90.00
_cell.angle_gamma   90.00
#
_symmetry.space_group_name_H-M   'P 1'
#
loop_
_entity.id
_entity.type
_entity.pdbx_description
1 polymer ?
#
loop_
_entity_poly.entity_id
_entity_poly.type
_entity_poly.pdbx_seq_one_letter_code
_entity_poly.pdbx_strand_id
1 'polypeptide(L)' 'MAAIDSRGENVRVAVLGTGIMGSAMARNLVSAGLRTTVWDRSPTATAPLSDAGALVAASPAE' A
#
# COMPACT_ATOMS: atom_id res chain seq x y z
N MET A 1 6.12 9.33 11.51
CA MET A 1 7.13 8.41 12.08
C MET A 1 7.18 7.21 11.15
N ALA A 2 8.16 7.11 10.27
CA ALA A 2 8.28 5.92 9.40
C ALA A 2 8.59 4.72 10.30
N ALA A 3 7.86 3.62 10.13
CA ALA A 3 8.14 2.41 10.89
C ALA A 3 9.51 1.85 10.45
N ILE A 4 10.48 1.99 11.33
CA ILE A 4 11.78 1.33 11.21
C ILE A 4 11.64 -0.09 11.76
N ASP A 5 12.03 -1.11 11.00
CA ASP A 5 12.18 -2.45 11.58
C ASP A 5 13.32 -2.44 12.61
N SER A 6 13.38 -3.48 13.44
CA SER A 6 14.47 -3.84 14.36
C SER A 6 15.89 -3.74 13.77
N ARG A 7 16.03 -3.75 12.44
CA ARG A 7 17.29 -3.56 11.70
C ARG A 7 17.60 -2.12 11.27
N GLY A 8 16.76 -1.14 11.61
CA GLY A 8 16.90 0.26 11.19
C GLY A 8 16.52 0.53 9.73
N GLU A 9 15.91 -0.44 9.03
CA GLU A 9 15.46 -0.27 7.65
C GLU A 9 14.06 0.33 7.57
N ASN A 10 13.87 1.19 6.57
CA ASN A 10 12.58 1.79 6.24
C ASN A 10 11.71 0.74 5.53
N VAL A 11 10.79 0.12 6.27
CA VAL A 11 9.95 -0.98 5.75
C VAL A 11 9.01 -0.44 4.68
N ARG A 12 9.07 -1.05 3.49
CA ARG A 12 8.20 -0.76 2.35
C ARG A 12 7.37 -1.99 2.04
N VAL A 13 6.07 -1.80 1.81
CA VAL A 13 5.13 -2.89 1.55
C VAL A 13 4.43 -2.64 0.22
N ALA A 14 4.29 -3.68 -0.60
CA ALA A 14 3.49 -3.66 -1.80
C ALA A 14 2.28 -4.60 -1.64
N VAL A 15 1.09 -4.12 -2.00
CA VAL A 15 -0.14 -4.93 -2.06
C VAL A 15 -0.58 -5.05 -3.51
N LEU A 16 -0.45 -6.26 -4.06
CA LEU A 16 -0.87 -6.59 -5.43
C LEU A 16 -2.26 -7.24 -5.37
N GLY A 17 -3.27 -6.50 -5.80
CA GLY A 17 -4.68 -6.86 -5.68
C GLY A 17 -5.36 -6.18 -4.49
N THR A 18 -6.42 -5.43 -4.79
CA THR A 18 -7.10 -4.51 -3.87
C THR A 18 -8.58 -4.85 -3.71
N GLY A 19 -8.92 -6.14 -3.75
CA GLY A 19 -10.24 -6.65 -3.39
C GLY A 19 -10.59 -6.45 -1.91
N ILE A 20 -11.61 -7.16 -1.40
CA ILE A 20 -12.13 -7.00 -0.03
C ILE A 20 -11.00 -7.06 1.02
N MET A 21 -10.13 -8.08 0.94
CA MET A 21 -9.04 -8.23 1.90
C MET A 21 -7.87 -7.28 1.64
N GLY A 22 -7.44 -7.17 0.38
CA GLY A 22 -6.28 -6.35 0.02
C GLY A 22 -6.47 -4.87 0.35
N SER A 23 -7.67 -4.33 0.11
CA SER A 23 -8.01 -2.94 0.45
C SER A 23 -8.01 -2.69 1.96
N ALA A 24 -8.58 -3.60 2.76
CA ALA A 24 -8.54 -3.50 4.23
C ALA A 24 -7.10 -3.57 4.77
N MET A 25 -6.28 -4.47 4.21
CA MET A 25 -4.88 -4.60 4.56
C MET A 25 -4.10 -3.31 4.23
N ALA A 26 -4.23 -2.79 3.00
CA ALA A 26 -3.55 -1.57 2.58
C ALA A 26 -3.89 -0.38 3.48
N ARG A 27 -5.16 -0.20 3.86
CA ARG A 27 -5.59 0.87 4.79
C ARG A 27 -4.93 0.73 6.15
N ASN A 28 -4.85 -0.48 6.69
CA ASN A 28 -4.21 -0.72 7.98
C ASN A 28 -2.70 -0.45 7.93
N LEU A 29 -2.03 -0.87 6.85
CA LEU A 29 -0.60 -0.62 6.65
C LEU A 29 -0.31 0.89 6.56
N VAL A 30 -1.10 1.64 5.80
CA VAL A 30 -0.96 3.10 5.72
C VAL A 30 -1.24 3.76 7.06
N SER A 31 -2.29 3.33 7.77
CA SER A 31 -2.63 3.83 9.12
C SER A 31 -1.52 3.57 10.14
N ALA A 32 -0.78 2.47 9.97
CA ALA A 32 0.40 2.15 10.78
C ALA A 32 1.66 2.97 10.41
N GLY A 33 1.57 3.86 9.42
CA GLY A 33 2.69 4.68 8.96
C GLY A 33 3.70 3.94 8.07
N LEU A 34 3.32 2.78 7.53
CA LEU A 34 4.16 2.03 6.59
C LEU A 34 4.04 2.63 5.19
N ARG A 35 5.18 2.79 4.52
CA ARG A 35 5.19 3.21 3.12
C ARG A 35 4.63 2.09 2.26
N THR A 36 3.38 2.27 1.83
CA THR A 36 2.60 1.23 1.17
C THR A 36 2.32 1.62 -0.27
N THR A 37 2.72 0.75 -1.20
CA THR A 37 2.38 0.84 -2.62
C THR A 37 1.29 -0.18 -2.94
N VAL A 38 0.32 0.20 -3.78
CA VAL A 38 -0.77 -0.67 -4.22
C VAL A 38 -0.81 -0.72 -5.74
N TRP A 39 -1.18 -1.89 -6.26
CA TRP A 39 -1.48 -2.08 -7.67
C TRP A 39 -2.66 -3.04 -7.81
N ASP A 40 -3.52 -2.79 -8.79
CA ASP A 40 -4.58 -3.70 -9.20
C ASP A 40 -4.74 -3.64 -10.72
N ARG A 41 -5.17 -4.74 -11.33
CA ARG A 41 -5.54 -4.78 -12.74
C ARG A 41 -6.67 -3.80 -13.08
N SER A 42 -7.50 -3.44 -12.10
CA SER A 42 -8.56 -2.45 -12.19
C SER A 42 -8.14 -1.16 -11.47
N PRO A 43 -7.71 -0.10 -12.20
CA PRO A 43 -7.24 1.14 -11.58
C PRO A 43 -8.27 1.84 -10.68
N THR A 44 -9.56 1.62 -10.95
CA THR A 44 -10.64 2.15 -10.10
C THR A 44 -10.64 1.59 -8.68
N ALA A 45 -10.06 0.40 -8.47
CA ALA A 45 -9.98 -0.24 -7.15
C ALA A 45 -8.90 0.40 -6.25
N THR A 46 -7.90 1.07 -6.83
CA THR A 46 -6.82 1.71 -6.07
C THR A 46 -7.12 3.16 -5.67
N ALA A 47 -8.08 3.83 -6.33
CA ALA A 47 -8.42 5.23 -6.05
C ALA A 47 -8.75 5.51 -4.57
N PRO A 48 -9.61 4.72 -3.88
CA PRO A 48 -9.90 4.94 -2.46
C PRO A 48 -8.70 4.69 -1.54
N LEU A 49 -7.67 3.98 -2.01
CA LEU A 49 -6.44 3.70 -1.25
C LEU A 49 -5.43 4.83 -1.44
N SER A 50 -5.40 5.46 -2.62
CA SER A 50 -4.66 6.71 -2.84
C SER A 50 -5.14 7.79 -1.88
N ASP A 51 -6.45 7.97 -1.75
CA ASP A 51 -7.05 8.93 -0.82
C ASP A 51 -6.69 8.63 0.65
N ALA A 52 -6.48 7.35 0.98
CA ALA A 52 -6.04 6.92 2.30
C ALA A 52 -4.55 7.13 2.55
N GLY A 53 -3.75 7.48 1.53
CA GLY A 53 -2.31 7.72 1.62
C GLY A 53 -1.40 6.62 1.05
N ALA A 54 -1.97 5.63 0.35
CA ALA A 54 -1.18 4.65 -0.39
C ALA A 54 -0.59 5.27 -1.68
N LEU A 55 0.57 4.76 -2.11
CA LEU A 55 1.14 5.05 -3.42
C LEU A 55 0.51 4.10 -4.45
N VAL A 56 0.09 4.61 -5.61
CA VAL A 56 -0.47 3.76 -6.69
C VAL A 56 0.60 3.55 -7.76
N ALA A 57 0.95 2.29 -8.04
CA ALA A 57 1.82 1.94 -9.16
C ALA A 57 1.01 1.79 -10.46
N ALA A 58 1.63 2.03 -11.63
CA ALA A 58 0.94 1.85 -12.92
C ALA A 58 1.05 0.40 -13.42
N SER A 59 2.08 -0.34 -12.99
CA SER A 59 2.25 -1.76 -13.28
C SER A 59 2.71 -2.55 -12.04
N PRO A 60 2.63 -3.90 -12.03
CA PRO A 60 3.18 -4.71 -10.94
C PRO A 60 4.71 -4.63 -10.81
N ALA A 61 5.41 -4.18 -11.86
CA ALA A 61 6.87 -4.13 -11.91
C ALA A 61 7.45 -2.81 -11.35
N GLU A 62 6.60 -1.80 -11.16
CA GLU A 62 6.94 -0.49 -10.57
C GLU A 62 6.68 -0.48 -9.06
#